data_AF-A0A384IBK3-F1
#
_entry.id   AF-A0A384IBK3-F1
#
_cell.length_a   1.000
_cell.length_b   1.000
_cell.length_c   1.000
_cell.angle_alpha   90.00
_cell.angle_beta   90.00
_cell.angle_gamma   90.00
#
_symmetry.space_group_name_H-M   'P 1'
#
loop_
_entity.id
_entity.type
_entity.pdbx_description
1 polymer ?
#
loop_
_entity_poly.entity_id
_entity_poly.type
_entity_poly.pdbx_seq_one_letter_code
_entity_poly.pdbx_strand_id
1 'polypeptide(L)'
;MHADLQVALGDPVPERLHRPGLAGHFADLLEWIWTTAVRPDWDRRRRIIEADIVARTGQLGRGGWATMLDAMRPGMRWLGEGRLQVNPYDYPPRELSGKRLLFVPVTPGMGWVSWAADRNAVIYPCSGVLAEQDPAPVSDALGALLGPARARVLVLLNTPKNTTQLVALTGQGLASGFHEVGCPKRDRKREKCS
;
A
#
# COMPACT_ATOMS: atom_id res chain seq x y z
N MET A 1 -27.23 1.59 -14.20
CA MET A 1 -26.77 0.24 -13.81
C MET A 1 -26.62 -0.69 -15.00
N HIS A 2 -27.67 -1.05 -15.76
CA HIS A 2 -27.50 -1.97 -16.91
C HIS A 2 -26.55 -1.43 -17.99
N ALA A 3 -26.63 -0.13 -18.30
CA ALA A 3 -25.68 0.51 -19.22
C ALA A 3 -24.22 0.44 -18.72
N ASP A 4 -24.01 0.66 -17.41
CA ASP A 4 -22.67 0.60 -16.80
C ASP A 4 -22.10 -0.84 -16.83
N LEU A 5 -22.96 -1.84 -16.60
CA LEU A 5 -22.59 -3.25 -16.68
C LEU A 5 -22.24 -3.68 -18.11
N GLN A 6 -22.97 -3.19 -19.10
CA GLN A 6 -22.66 -3.45 -20.50
C GLN A 6 -21.31 -2.84 -20.92
N VAL A 7 -21.01 -1.63 -20.44
CA VAL A 7 -19.70 -0.99 -20.64
C VAL A 7 -18.58 -1.78 -19.95
N ALA A 8 -18.82 -2.31 -18.75
CA ALA A 8 -17.82 -3.08 -18.01
C ALA A 8 -17.56 -4.48 -18.59
N LEU A 9 -18.61 -5.14 -19.11
CA LEU A 9 -18.52 -6.48 -19.69
C LEU A 9 -18.01 -6.47 -21.13
N GLY A 10 -18.23 -5.39 -21.88
CA GLY A 10 -17.93 -5.33 -23.31
C GLY A 10 -18.91 -6.15 -24.18
N ASP A 11 -19.83 -6.88 -23.54
CA ASP A 11 -20.82 -7.78 -24.13
C ASP A 11 -22.23 -7.47 -23.60
N PRO A 12 -23.30 -7.97 -24.27
CA PRO A 12 -24.66 -7.90 -23.73
C PRO A 12 -24.72 -8.47 -22.32
N VAL A 13 -25.39 -7.76 -21.41
CA VAL A 13 -25.52 -8.18 -20.01
C VAL A 13 -26.25 -9.54 -19.96
N PRO A 14 -25.65 -10.60 -19.37
CA PRO A 14 -26.30 -11.90 -19.27
C PRO A 14 -27.67 -11.83 -18.60
N GLU A 15 -28.64 -12.63 -19.06
CA GLU A 15 -30.03 -12.58 -18.56
C GLU A 15 -30.16 -12.73 -17.04
N ARG A 16 -29.25 -13.48 -16.41
CA ARG A 16 -29.19 -13.66 -14.95
C ARG A 16 -29.00 -12.34 -14.18
N LEU A 17 -28.49 -11.30 -14.85
CA LEU A 17 -28.28 -9.96 -14.32
C LEU A 17 -29.42 -8.98 -14.67
N HIS A 18 -30.49 -9.44 -15.31
CA HIS A 18 -31.71 -8.64 -15.52
C HIS A 18 -32.72 -8.74 -14.37
N ARG A 19 -32.35 -9.40 -13.27
CA ARG A 19 -33.23 -9.57 -12.11
C ARG A 19 -33.48 -8.25 -11.35
N PRO A 20 -34.71 -8.00 -10.88
CA PRO A 20 -35.00 -6.84 -10.04
C PRO A 20 -34.19 -6.90 -8.73
N GLY A 21 -33.85 -5.75 -8.17
CA GLY A 21 -33.10 -5.66 -6.91
C GLY A 21 -31.62 -6.04 -7.01
N LEU A 22 -31.07 -6.24 -8.21
CA LEU A 22 -29.64 -6.57 -8.39
C LEU A 22 -28.70 -5.52 -7.78
N ALA A 23 -29.06 -4.23 -7.87
CA ALA A 23 -28.30 -3.15 -7.24
C ALA A 23 -28.19 -3.31 -5.71
N GLY A 24 -29.30 -3.68 -5.06
CA GLY A 24 -29.35 -3.94 -3.62
C GLY A 24 -28.45 -5.12 -3.25
N HIS A 25 -28.57 -6.24 -3.96
CA HIS A 25 -27.70 -7.40 -3.72
C HIS A 25 -26.20 -7.10 -3.91
N PHE A 26 -25.84 -6.26 -4.89
CA PHE A 26 -24.45 -5.83 -5.06
C PHE A 26 -24.01 -4.93 -3.91
N ALA A 27 -24.86 -4.01 -3.44
CA ALA A 27 -24.57 -3.19 -2.27
C ALA A 27 -24.34 -4.05 -1.03
N ASP A 28 -25.22 -5.02 -0.77
CA ASP A 28 -25.10 -5.97 0.35
C ASP A 28 -23.80 -6.79 0.25
N LEU A 29 -23.45 -7.27 -0.95
CA LEU A 29 -22.21 -7.99 -1.18
C LEU A 29 -20.98 -7.10 -0.92
N LEU A 30 -21.00 -5.87 -1.41
CA LEU A 30 -19.90 -4.91 -1.19
C LEU A 30 -19.77 -4.55 0.29
N GLU A 31 -20.89 -4.40 1.01
CA GLU A 31 -20.90 -4.17 2.45
C GLU A 31 -20.34 -5.36 3.23
N TRP A 32 -20.69 -6.58 2.82
CA TRP A 32 -20.13 -7.81 3.38
C TRP A 32 -18.62 -7.90 3.13
N ILE A 33 -18.15 -7.68 1.89
CA ILE A 33 -16.71 -7.64 1.55
C ILE A 33 -16.00 -6.57 2.39
N TRP A 34 -16.57 -5.37 2.48
CA TRP A 34 -16.01 -4.30 3.30
C TRP A 34 -15.86 -4.74 4.75
N THR A 35 -16.94 -5.23 5.36
CA THR A 35 -16.98 -5.61 6.76
C THR A 35 -16.06 -6.78 7.09
N THR A 36 -15.96 -7.77 6.22
CA THR A 36 -15.28 -9.04 6.50
C THR A 36 -13.84 -9.08 5.99
N ALA A 37 -13.53 -8.44 4.86
CA ALA A 37 -12.23 -8.55 4.21
C ALA A 37 -11.38 -7.28 4.24
N VAL A 38 -12.00 -6.09 4.33
CA VAL A 38 -11.27 -4.80 4.23
C VAL A 38 -11.19 -4.07 5.56
N ARG A 39 -12.31 -3.99 6.29
CA ARG A 39 -12.40 -3.27 7.57
C ARG A 39 -11.41 -3.81 8.63
N PRO A 40 -11.20 -5.13 8.78
CA PRO A 40 -10.32 -5.66 9.83
C PRO A 40 -8.85 -5.18 9.72
N ASP A 41 -8.35 -4.95 8.51
CA ASP A 41 -6.97 -4.51 8.27
C ASP A 41 -6.88 -3.11 7.63
N TRP A 42 -7.96 -2.33 7.65
CA TRP A 42 -8.06 -1.04 6.98
C TRP A 42 -7.01 -0.04 7.45
N ASP A 43 -6.79 0.12 8.75
CA ASP A 43 -5.80 1.06 9.28
C ASP A 43 -4.39 0.76 8.79
N ARG A 44 -4.06 -0.53 8.64
CA ARG A 44 -2.79 -0.97 8.06
C ARG A 44 -2.73 -0.63 6.58
N ARG A 45 -3.77 -0.97 5.80
CA ARG A 45 -3.85 -0.65 4.36
C ARG A 45 -3.74 0.84 4.11
N ARG A 46 -4.42 1.65 4.93
CA ARG A 46 -4.39 3.11 4.86
C ARG A 46 -2.98 3.66 5.07
N ARG A 47 -2.27 3.20 6.10
CA ARG A 47 -0.87 3.60 6.35
C ARG A 47 0.05 3.26 5.18
N ILE A 48 -0.13 2.07 4.59
CA ILE A 48 0.62 1.61 3.41
C ILE A 48 0.37 2.54 2.22
N ILE A 49 -0.89 2.88 1.96
CA ILE A 49 -1.32 3.78 0.90
C ILE A 49 -0.73 5.19 1.10
N GLU A 50 -0.87 5.75 2.30
CA GLU A 50 -0.34 7.08 2.62
C GLU A 50 1.18 7.13 2.46
N ALA A 51 1.89 6.09 2.91
CA ALA A 51 3.34 5.99 2.75
C ALA A 51 3.78 5.88 1.28
N ASP A 52 3.02 5.14 0.45
CA ASP A 52 3.30 5.08 -0.99
C ASP A 52 3.12 6.45 -1.65
N ILE A 53 2.03 7.18 -1.34
CA ILE A 53 1.77 8.53 -1.86
C ILE A 53 2.94 9.47 -1.54
N VAL A 54 3.43 9.46 -0.29
CA VAL A 54 4.58 10.28 0.11
C VAL A 54 5.84 9.86 -0.65
N ALA A 55 6.09 8.55 -0.78
CA ALA A 55 7.25 8.05 -1.51
C ALA A 55 7.23 8.45 -2.99
N ARG A 56 6.08 8.36 -3.67
CA ARG A 56 5.91 8.77 -5.08
C ARG A 56 6.05 10.27 -5.27
N THR A 57 5.49 11.06 -4.36
CA THR A 57 5.64 12.52 -4.38
C THR A 57 7.11 12.92 -4.20
N GLY A 58 7.85 12.23 -3.33
CA GLY A 58 9.29 12.42 -3.17
C GLY A 58 10.12 11.99 -4.38
N GLN A 59 9.74 10.90 -5.07
CA GLN A 59 10.36 10.48 -6.33
C GLN A 59 10.13 11.51 -7.43
N LEU A 60 8.90 12.03 -7.55
CA LEU A 60 8.54 13.08 -8.49
C LEU A 60 9.40 14.33 -8.28
N GLY A 61 9.58 14.77 -7.02
CA GLY A 61 10.39 15.94 -6.70
C GLY A 61 11.89 15.78 -7.00
N ARG A 62 12.43 14.56 -6.98
CA ARG A 62 13.88 14.30 -7.19
C ARG A 62 14.23 13.88 -8.62
N GLY A 63 13.39 13.05 -9.24
CA GLY A 63 13.64 12.44 -10.55
C GLY A 63 12.63 12.83 -11.64
N GLY A 64 11.66 13.69 -11.31
CA GLY A 64 10.61 14.10 -12.23
C GLY A 64 9.64 12.98 -12.57
N TRP A 65 8.83 13.23 -13.60
CA TRP A 65 7.74 12.36 -14.01
C TRP A 65 8.24 11.00 -14.51
N ALA A 66 9.27 10.96 -15.35
CA ALA A 66 9.77 9.72 -15.93
C ALA A 66 10.15 8.71 -14.85
N THR A 67 10.99 9.10 -13.88
CA THR A 67 11.41 8.23 -12.79
C THR A 67 10.25 7.74 -11.92
N MET A 68 9.28 8.60 -11.61
CA MET A 68 8.13 8.22 -10.79
C MET A 68 7.18 7.26 -11.53
N LEU A 69 6.94 7.51 -12.82
CA LEU A 69 6.04 6.72 -13.65
C LEU A 69 6.61 5.33 -13.98
N ASP A 70 7.91 5.26 -14.29
CA ASP A 70 8.60 3.99 -14.58
C ASP A 70 8.63 3.07 -13.35
N ALA A 71 8.58 3.64 -12.14
CA ALA A 71 8.60 2.89 -10.89
C ALA A 71 7.20 2.45 -10.39
N MET A 72 6.10 2.77 -11.10
CA MET A 72 4.75 2.46 -10.63
C MET A 72 4.31 1.04 -10.94
N ARG A 73 4.53 0.55 -12.17
CA ARG A 73 4.19 -0.82 -12.56
C ARG A 73 4.93 -1.24 -13.82
N PRO A 74 5.15 -2.55 -14.03
CA PRO A 74 5.67 -3.06 -15.29
C PRO A 74 4.81 -2.62 -16.48
N GLY A 75 5.50 -2.21 -17.56
CA GLY A 75 4.87 -1.77 -18.81
C GLY A 75 4.33 -0.34 -18.80
N MET A 76 4.51 0.40 -17.70
CA MET A 76 4.25 1.83 -17.65
C MET A 76 5.54 2.60 -17.90
N ARG A 77 5.52 3.53 -18.86
CA ARG A 77 6.68 4.37 -19.17
C ARG A 77 6.30 5.75 -19.65
N TRP A 78 7.11 6.73 -19.28
CA TRP A 78 7.03 8.06 -19.86
C TRP A 78 7.74 8.07 -21.23
N LEU A 79 7.03 8.48 -22.28
CA LEU A 79 7.56 8.51 -23.65
C LEU A 79 8.14 9.87 -24.06
N GLY A 80 8.02 10.88 -23.20
CA GLY A 80 8.31 12.28 -23.58
C GLY A 80 7.10 12.96 -24.24
N GLU A 81 7.22 14.27 -24.47
CA GLU A 81 6.20 15.06 -25.21
C GLU A 81 4.77 14.94 -24.66
N GLY A 82 4.62 14.77 -23.34
CA GLY A 82 3.31 14.60 -22.70
C GLY A 82 2.67 13.23 -22.88
N ARG A 83 3.40 12.25 -23.43
CA ARG A 83 2.89 10.90 -23.72
C ARG A 83 3.26 9.93 -22.60
N LEU A 84 2.25 9.27 -22.07
CA LEU A 84 2.37 8.21 -21.07
C LEU A 84 1.88 6.89 -21.65
N GLN A 85 2.75 5.88 -21.64
CA GLN A 85 2.34 4.50 -21.87
C GLN A 85 1.90 3.89 -20.54
N VAL A 86 0.66 3.40 -20.47
CA VAL A 86 0.09 2.80 -19.25
C VAL A 86 0.05 1.27 -19.29
N ASN A 87 0.16 0.64 -20.46
CA ASN A 87 0.22 -0.81 -20.62
C ASN A 87 1.03 -1.17 -21.89
N PRO A 88 1.54 -2.41 -22.00
CA PRO A 88 2.32 -2.85 -23.15
C PRO A 88 1.47 -3.28 -24.36
N TYR A 89 0.14 -3.23 -24.26
CA TYR A 89 -0.76 -3.68 -25.32
C TYR A 89 -0.94 -2.61 -26.39
N ASP A 90 -1.17 -3.05 -27.62
CA ASP A 90 -1.40 -2.18 -28.77
C ASP A 90 -2.84 -1.64 -28.78
N TYR A 91 -3.12 -0.75 -27.84
CA TYR A 91 -4.36 0.02 -27.82
C TYR A 91 -4.15 1.38 -28.48
N PRO A 92 -5.19 1.93 -29.15
CA PRO A 92 -5.10 3.24 -29.76
C PRO A 92 -4.77 4.31 -28.69
N PRO A 93 -3.91 5.29 -29.00
CA PRO A 93 -3.62 6.40 -28.10
C PRO A 93 -4.89 7.13 -27.69
N ARG A 94 -4.94 7.61 -26.44
CA ARG A 94 -6.07 8.39 -25.91
C ARG A 94 -5.60 9.79 -25.54
N GLU A 95 -6.32 10.78 -26.04
CA GLU A 95 -6.09 12.19 -25.70
C GLU A 95 -6.65 12.50 -24.31
N LEU A 96 -5.77 13.04 -23.45
CA LEU A 96 -6.07 13.41 -22.07
C LEU A 96 -6.12 14.92 -21.86
N SER A 97 -5.87 15.73 -22.89
CA SER A 97 -6.01 17.20 -22.82
C SER A 97 -7.36 17.61 -22.24
N GLY A 98 -7.33 18.45 -21.20
CA GLY A 98 -8.53 18.92 -20.49
C GLY A 98 -9.19 17.88 -19.56
N LYS A 99 -8.64 16.67 -19.43
CA LYS A 99 -9.16 15.61 -18.57
C LYS A 99 -8.29 15.42 -17.34
N ARG A 100 -8.88 14.92 -16.25
CA ARG A 100 -8.14 14.60 -15.03
C ARG A 100 -7.51 13.21 -15.15
N LEU A 101 -6.25 13.09 -14.73
CA LEU A 101 -5.57 11.82 -14.51
C LEU A 101 -5.25 11.66 -13.02
N LEU A 102 -5.78 10.61 -12.42
CA LEU A 102 -5.55 10.24 -11.03
C LEU A 102 -4.59 9.06 -10.94
N PHE A 103 -3.71 9.08 -9.95
CA PHE A 103 -2.87 7.95 -9.58
C PHE A 103 -3.41 7.38 -8.26
N VAL A 104 -3.90 6.15 -8.28
CA VAL A 104 -4.61 5.54 -7.16
C VAL A 104 -3.83 4.30 -6.70
N PRO A 105 -3.09 4.40 -5.58
CA PRO A 105 -2.39 3.25 -5.01
C PRO A 105 -3.39 2.25 -4.41
N VAL A 106 -3.10 0.96 -4.58
CA VAL A 106 -3.86 -0.14 -3.97
C VAL A 106 -2.92 -1.15 -3.34
N THR A 107 -3.36 -1.82 -2.27
CA THR A 107 -2.56 -2.84 -1.59
C THR A 107 -2.52 -4.21 -2.29
N PRO A 108 -3.54 -4.66 -3.06
CA PRO A 108 -3.43 -5.87 -3.86
C PRO A 108 -2.39 -5.73 -4.98
N GLY A 109 -1.76 -6.85 -5.36
CA GLY A 109 -0.65 -6.88 -6.33
C GLY A 109 -1.04 -6.65 -7.80
N MET A 110 -2.27 -6.19 -8.08
CA MET A 110 -2.77 -6.01 -9.44
C MET A 110 -3.17 -4.55 -9.68
N GLY A 111 -2.74 -4.00 -10.81
CA GLY A 111 -3.10 -2.65 -11.26
C GLY A 111 -3.92 -2.69 -12.55
N TRP A 112 -4.72 -1.66 -12.76
CA TRP A 112 -5.53 -1.50 -13.96
C TRP A 112 -5.69 -0.02 -14.29
N VAL A 113 -6.35 0.27 -15.39
CA VAL A 113 -6.65 1.65 -15.78
C VAL A 113 -8.15 1.79 -15.96
N SER A 114 -8.71 2.87 -15.43
CA SER A 114 -10.12 3.21 -15.54
C SER A 114 -10.29 4.49 -16.33
N TRP A 115 -11.31 4.50 -17.17
CA TRP A 115 -11.61 5.58 -18.10
C TRP A 115 -13.07 6.01 -17.94
N ALA A 116 -13.27 7.30 -17.68
CA ALA A 116 -14.56 7.97 -17.72
C ALA A 116 -14.45 9.24 -18.58
N ALA A 117 -15.58 9.85 -18.93
CA ALA A 117 -15.62 10.97 -19.88
C ALA A 117 -14.67 12.13 -19.50
N ASP A 118 -14.63 12.50 -18.22
CA ASP A 118 -13.85 13.61 -17.66
C ASP A 118 -12.69 13.16 -16.75
N ARG A 119 -12.67 11.89 -16.33
CA ARG A 119 -11.78 11.36 -15.31
C ARG A 119 -11.14 10.05 -15.74
N ASN A 120 -9.83 9.98 -15.59
CA ASN A 120 -9.04 8.81 -15.90
C ASN A 120 -8.24 8.46 -14.64
N ALA A 121 -8.04 7.18 -14.37
CA ALA A 121 -7.30 6.74 -13.21
C ALA A 121 -6.36 5.59 -13.57
N VAL A 122 -5.10 5.71 -13.15
CA VAL A 122 -4.16 4.60 -13.10
C VAL A 122 -4.20 4.02 -11.70
N ILE A 123 -4.69 2.80 -11.58
CA ILE A 123 -4.70 2.03 -10.35
C ILE A 123 -3.42 1.20 -10.34
N TYR A 124 -2.59 1.35 -9.32
CA TYR A 124 -1.28 0.72 -9.28
C TYR A 124 -0.99 0.11 -7.89
N PRO A 125 -0.27 -1.02 -7.83
CA PRO A 125 0.07 -1.63 -6.55
C PRO A 125 1.05 -0.73 -5.77
N CYS A 126 0.83 -0.60 -4.46
CA CYS A 126 1.81 0.00 -3.57
C CYS A 126 3.16 -0.73 -3.71
N SER A 127 4.26 -0.01 -3.49
CA SER A 127 5.61 -0.57 -3.62
C SER A 127 5.80 -1.83 -2.75
N GLY A 128 6.40 -2.88 -3.32
CA GLY A 128 6.35 -4.28 -2.84
C GLY A 128 6.51 -4.50 -1.32
N VAL A 129 7.39 -3.76 -0.64
CA VAL A 129 7.60 -3.97 0.79
C VAL A 129 6.68 -3.15 1.71
N LEU A 130 5.99 -2.17 1.16
CA LEU A 130 4.81 -1.59 1.80
C LEU A 130 3.59 -2.50 1.59
N ALA A 131 3.51 -3.21 0.47
CA ALA A 131 2.34 -4.01 0.08
C ALA A 131 2.32 -5.45 0.64
N GLU A 132 3.49 -6.04 0.95
CA GLU A 132 3.60 -7.40 1.50
C GLU A 132 2.70 -7.57 2.73
N GLN A 133 1.82 -8.57 2.69
CA GLN A 133 0.81 -8.78 3.73
C GLN A 133 1.39 -9.36 5.04
N ASP A 134 2.64 -9.82 5.02
CA ASP A 134 3.35 -10.23 6.23
C ASP A 134 4.87 -10.02 6.05
N PRO A 135 5.55 -9.23 6.91
CA PRO A 135 7.01 -9.31 7.00
C PRO A 135 7.37 -10.74 7.39
N ALA A 136 8.42 -11.31 6.80
CA ALA A 136 8.93 -12.62 7.22
C ALA A 136 9.03 -12.69 8.76
N PRO A 137 8.60 -13.79 9.40
CA PRO A 137 8.62 -13.89 10.85
C PRO A 137 10.02 -13.59 11.39
N VAL A 138 10.08 -12.77 12.42
CA VAL A 138 11.33 -12.45 13.10
C VAL A 138 11.87 -13.76 13.68
N SER A 139 13.09 -14.16 13.28
CA SER A 139 13.77 -15.30 13.89
C SER A 139 13.90 -15.07 15.39
N ASP A 140 13.52 -16.07 16.21
CA ASP A 140 13.58 -16.00 17.67
C ASP A 140 14.98 -15.60 18.18
N ALA A 141 16.03 -16.04 17.49
CA ALA A 141 17.41 -15.66 17.78
C ALA A 141 17.67 -14.16 17.60
N LEU A 142 17.08 -13.54 16.57
CA LEU A 142 17.19 -12.11 16.30
C LEU A 142 16.36 -11.28 17.30
N GLY A 143 15.18 -11.79 17.68
CA GLY A 143 14.32 -11.21 18.70
C GLY A 143 14.97 -11.20 20.09
N ALA A 144 15.66 -12.28 20.46
CA ALA A 144 16.38 -12.40 21.72
C ALA A 144 17.60 -11.46 21.82
N LEU A 145 18.28 -11.20 20.70
CA LEU A 145 19.52 -10.41 20.68
C LEU A 145 19.28 -8.88 20.65
N LEU A 146 18.23 -8.45 19.95
CA LEU A 146 17.99 -7.02 19.66
C LEU A 146 16.70 -6.48 20.28
N GLY A 147 15.86 -7.35 20.81
CA GLY A 147 14.49 -7.05 21.21
C GLY A 147 13.54 -7.07 20.01
N PRO A 148 12.27 -7.46 20.23
CA PRO A 148 11.30 -7.70 19.16
C PRO A 148 11.07 -6.48 18.26
N ALA A 149 11.12 -5.27 18.82
CA ALA A 149 10.96 -4.03 18.08
C ALA A 149 12.11 -3.77 17.08
N ARG A 150 13.37 -3.88 17.53
CA ARG A 150 14.53 -3.62 16.66
C ARG A 150 14.76 -4.75 15.65
N ALA A 151 14.49 -6.00 16.03
CA ALA A 151 14.55 -7.13 15.12
C ALA A 151 13.53 -7.00 13.97
N ARG A 152 12.31 -6.52 14.26
CA ARG A 152 11.29 -6.23 13.24
C ARG A 152 11.72 -5.12 12.29
N VAL A 153 12.37 -4.08 12.80
CA VAL A 153 12.95 -3.00 11.99
C VAL A 153 14.05 -3.52 11.04
N LEU A 154 14.93 -4.41 11.50
CA LEU A 154 15.99 -4.99 10.65
C LEU A 154 15.45 -5.91 9.56
N VAL A 155 14.44 -6.74 9.86
CA VAL A 155 13.75 -7.55 8.84
C VAL A 155 13.15 -6.67 7.76
N LEU A 156 12.59 -5.52 8.16
CA LEU A 156 12.05 -4.53 7.21
C LEU A 156 13.14 -3.78 6.43
N LEU A 157 14.38 -3.67 6.92
CA LEU A 157 15.46 -2.94 6.25
C LEU A 157 16.30 -3.78 5.27
N ASN A 158 16.05 -5.09 5.17
CA ASN A 158 16.76 -5.97 4.23
C ASN A 158 16.51 -5.65 2.74
N THR A 159 15.62 -4.69 2.45
CA THR A 159 15.42 -4.02 1.16
C THR A 159 15.44 -2.51 1.42
N PRO A 160 15.98 -1.68 0.51
CA PRO A 160 16.11 -0.24 0.76
C PRO A 160 14.74 0.40 1.05
N LYS A 161 14.57 0.92 2.27
CA LYS A 161 13.39 1.68 2.72
C LYS A 161 13.77 3.04 3.22
N ASN A 162 12.91 4.03 2.98
CA ASN A 162 13.01 5.32 3.64
C ASN A 162 12.30 5.30 5.01
N THR A 163 12.61 6.28 5.86
CA THR A 163 12.13 6.38 7.24
C THR A 163 10.59 6.41 7.35
N THR A 164 9.91 7.01 6.36
CA THR A 164 8.43 7.05 6.29
C THR A 164 7.84 5.66 6.07
N GLN A 165 8.46 4.86 5.19
CA GLN A 165 8.07 3.48 4.95
C GLN A 165 8.28 2.60 6.18
N LEU A 166 9.29 2.90 7.00
CA LEU A 166 9.60 2.16 8.21
C LEU A 166 8.60 2.42 9.35
N VAL A 167 8.20 3.69 9.54
CA VAL A 167 7.14 4.07 10.49
C VAL A 167 5.81 3.45 10.09
N ALA A 168 5.47 3.44 8.80
CA ALA A 168 4.22 2.86 8.31
C ALA A 168 4.12 1.34 8.56
N LEU A 169 5.25 0.63 8.50
CA LEU A 169 5.31 -0.83 8.69
C LEU A 169 5.41 -1.26 10.16
N THR A 170 5.97 -0.42 11.03
CA THR A 170 6.25 -0.77 12.45
C THR A 170 5.37 -0.04 13.46
N GLY A 171 4.79 1.09 13.10
CA GLY A 171 4.07 1.97 14.04
C GLY A 171 4.97 2.66 15.07
N GLN A 172 6.31 2.57 14.93
CA GLN A 172 7.26 3.14 15.89
C GLN A 172 7.81 4.47 15.35
N GLY A 173 7.48 5.58 16.01
CA GLY A 173 8.08 6.90 15.72
C GLY A 173 9.50 7.00 16.28
N LEU A 174 10.40 7.68 15.55
CA LEU A 174 11.74 8.02 16.03
C LEU A 174 11.65 9.17 17.05
N ALA A 175 11.20 8.90 18.28
CA ALA A 175 11.41 9.77 19.43
C ALA A 175 11.14 9.05 20.78
N SER A 176 12.20 8.99 21.59
CA SER A 176 12.28 8.72 23.05
C SER A 176 11.81 7.35 23.59
N GLY A 177 12.51 6.71 24.52
CA GLY A 177 13.62 7.19 25.35
C GLY A 177 14.26 6.06 26.16
N PHE A 178 15.37 6.44 26.78
CA PHE A 178 16.20 5.68 27.70
C PHE A 178 15.37 4.84 28.70
N HIS A 179 15.71 3.56 28.85
CA HIS A 179 15.40 2.83 30.08
C HIS A 179 16.70 2.73 30.89
N GLU A 180 16.74 3.53 31.94
CA GLU A 180 17.78 3.58 32.96
C GLU A 180 17.90 2.21 33.64
N VAL A 181 19.12 1.68 33.69
CA VAL A 181 19.46 0.43 34.36
C VAL A 181 19.65 0.72 35.85
N GLY A 182 18.65 0.43 36.66
CA GLY A 182 18.70 0.48 38.13
C GLY A 182 18.85 -0.91 38.74
N CYS A 183 20.01 -1.14 39.35
CA CYS A 183 20.60 -2.39 39.84
C CYS A 183 19.77 -3.20 40.89
N PRO A 184 19.84 -4.55 40.90
CA PRO A 184 19.19 -5.39 41.90
C PRO A 184 19.95 -5.41 43.24
N LYS A 185 19.24 -5.16 44.36
CA LYS A 185 19.75 -5.41 45.72
C LYS A 185 19.91 -6.91 45.95
N ARG A 186 21.13 -7.34 46.26
CA ARG A 186 21.43 -8.68 46.80
C ARG A 186 21.94 -8.53 48.23
N ASP A 187 21.16 -9.05 49.17
CA ASP A 187 21.52 -9.16 50.57
C ASP A 187 22.78 -10.01 50.78
N ARG A 188 23.72 -9.52 51.60
CA ARG A 188 24.69 -10.38 52.30
C ARG A 188 24.72 -10.00 53.78
N LYS A 189 24.40 -11.02 54.57
CA LYS A 189 24.24 -11.09 56.03
C LYS A 189 25.52 -10.77 56.82
N ARG A 190 25.27 -10.25 58.04
CA ARG A 190 26.01 -10.39 59.32
C ARG A 190 27.33 -9.63 59.47
N GLU A 191 27.37 -8.70 60.43
CA GLU A 191 28.08 -8.87 61.71
C GLU A 191 27.74 -7.73 62.69
N LYS A 192 27.28 -8.11 63.89
CA LYS A 192 27.24 -7.24 65.08
C LYS A 192 28.60 -7.37 65.75
N CYS A 193 29.23 -6.24 66.05
CA CYS A 193 30.26 -6.15 67.07
C CYS A 193 29.71 -5.23 68.17
N SER A 194 29.68 -5.78 69.39
CA SER A 194 29.35 -5.19 70.71
C SER A 194 27.92 -4.71 70.97
#